data_AF-A0A661CRQ0-F1
#
_entry.id   AF-A0A661CRQ0-F1
#
_cell.length_a   1.000
_cell.length_b   1.000
_cell.length_c   1.000
_cell.angle_alpha   90.00
_cell.angle_beta   90.00
_cell.angle_gamma   90.00
#
_symmetry.space_group_name_H-M   'P 1'
#
loop_
_entity.id
_entity.type
_entity.pdbx_description
1 polymer ?
#
loop_
_entity_poly.entity_id
_entity_poly.type
_entity_poly.pdbx_seq_one_letter_code
_entity_poly.pdbx_strand_id
1 'polypeptide(L)' 'MNQVKILTSPTCSYCHAAKDLLNQQGISYQEVDVVNDSEQAQQLLA' A
#
# COMPACT_ATOMS: atom_id res chain seq x y z
N MET A 1 1.11 -7.32 17.16
CA MET A 1 0.13 -6.62 16.30
C MET A 1 0.72 -6.57 14.90
N ASN A 2 0.01 -7.06 13.88
CA ASN A 2 0.53 -7.05 12.52
C ASN A 2 0.26 -5.69 11.88
N GLN A 3 1.31 -5.07 11.33
CA GLN A 3 1.22 -3.80 10.64
C GLN A 3 1.05 -4.08 9.14
N VAL A 4 -0.12 -3.75 8.60
CA VAL A 4 -0.40 -3.93 7.17
C VAL A 4 0.18 -2.75 6.42
N LYS A 5 1.00 -3.02 5.39
CA LYS A 5 1.51 -2.01 4.48
C LYS A 5 0.99 -2.30 3.08
N ILE A 6 0.50 -1.27 2.40
CA ILE A 6 0.04 -1.35 1.01
C ILE A 6 0.96 -0.53 0.12
N LEU A 7 1.52 -1.21 -0.89
CA LEU A 7 2.28 -0.56 -1.93
C LEU A 7 1.31 0.06 -2.94
N THR A 8 1.51 1.34 -3.22
CA THR A 8 0.65 2.11 -4.12
C THR A 8 1.48 2.82 -5.16
N SER A 9 0.84 3.19 -6.26
CA SER A 9 1.44 4.02 -7.30
C SER A 9 0.35 4.96 -7.82
N PRO A 10 0.66 6.23 -8.12
CA PRO A 10 -0.31 7.21 -8.60
C PRO A 10 -1.05 6.80 -9.87
N THR A 11 -0.49 5.88 -10.67
CA THR A 11 -1.11 5.40 -11.92
C THR A 11 -1.78 4.03 -11.78
N CYS A 12 -1.78 3.42 -10.59
CA CYS A 12 -2.32 2.08 -10.39
C CYS A 12 -3.77 2.11 -9.90
N SER A 13 -4.70 1.86 -10.82
CA SER A 13 -6.14 1.74 -10.53
C SER A 13 -6.47 0.59 -9.58
N TYR A 14 -5.69 -0.50 -9.59
CA TYR A 14 -5.87 -1.62 -8.66
C TYR A 14 -5.51 -1.30 -7.21
N CYS A 15 -4.55 -0.40 -6.98
CA CYS A 15 -4.19 0.05 -5.64
C CYS A 15 -5.36 0.76 -4.95
N HIS A 16 -6.17 1.51 -5.71
CA HIS A 16 -7.37 2.16 -5.18
C HIS A 16 -8.40 1.13 -4.68
N ALA A 17 -8.66 0.10 -5.49
CA ALA A 17 -9.57 -0.98 -5.12
C ALA A 17 -9.09 -1.76 -3.88
N ALA A 18 -7.78 -1.98 -3.76
CA ALA A 18 -7.20 -2.62 -2.58
C ALA A 18 -7.33 -1.77 -1.31
N LYS A 19 -7.13 -0.44 -1.41
CA LYS A 19 -7.36 0.50 -0.31
C LYS A 19 -8.81 0.50 0.15
N ASP A 20 -9.75 0.53 -0.79
CA ASP A 20 -11.18 0.46 -0.49
C ASP A 20 -11.55 -0.84 0.23
N LEU A 21 -11.01 -1.97 -0.22
CA LEU A 21 -11.23 -3.26 0.46
C LEU A 21 -10.73 -3.23 1.90
N LEU A 22 -9.51 -2.73 2.14
CA LEU A 22 -8.95 -2.64 3.49
C LEU A 22 -9.77 -1.70 4.40
N ASN A 23 -10.23 -0.57 3.85
CA ASN A 23 -11.12 0.35 4.56
C ASN A 23 -12.47 -0.31 4.89
N GLN A 24 -13.06 -1.06 3.96
CA GLN A 24 -14.31 -1.81 4.19
C GLN A 24 -14.16 -2.89 5.25
N GLN A 25 -12.98 -3.50 5.37
CA GLN A 25 -12.67 -4.48 6.41
C GLN A 25 -12.29 -3.84 7.76
N GLY A 26 -12.18 -2.51 7.83
CA GLY A 26 -11.75 -1.80 9.03
C GLY A 26 -10.30 -2.09 9.43
N ILE A 27 -9.46 -2.49 8.47
CA ILE A 27 -8.07 -2.83 8.68
C ILE A 27 -7.24 -1.55 8.56
N SER A 28 -6.53 -1.17 9.62
CA SER A 28 -5.55 -0.09 9.54
C SER A 28 -4.36 -0.52 8.67
N TYR A 29 -4.03 0.29 7.67
CA TYR A 29 -2.90 0.06 6.79
C TYR A 29 -2.05 1.32 6.62
N GLN A 30 -0.80 1.12 6.23
CA GLN A 30 0.13 2.18 5.89
C GLN A 30 0.37 2.19 4.38
N GLU A 31 0.10 3.31 3.75
CA GLU A 31 0.33 3.51 2.32
C GLU A 31 1.80 3.84 2.07
N VAL A 32 2.43 3.13 1.12
CA VAL A 32 3.79 3.36 0.66
C VAL A 32 3.74 3.58 -0.84
N ASP A 33 4.13 4.75 -1.31
CA ASP A 33 4.15 5.06 -2.74
C ASP A 33 5.42 4.51 -3.37
N VAL A 34 5.32 3.56 -4.29
CA VAL A 34 6.52 2.93 -4.92
C VAL A 34 7.30 3.89 -5.82
N VAL A 35 6.68 4.99 -6.27
CA VAL A 35 7.29 6.00 -7.12
C VAL A 35 8.04 7.02 -6.26
N ASN A 36 7.41 7.50 -5.19
CA ASN A 36 7.98 8.52 -4.31
C ASN A 36 8.86 7.93 -3.19
N ASP A 37 8.54 6.74 -2.68
CA ASP A 37 9.23 6.02 -1.60
C ASP A 37 9.91 4.74 -2.12
N SER A 38 10.65 4.89 -3.22
CA SER A 38 11.32 3.78 -3.92
C SER A 38 12.22 2.94 -3.00
N GLU A 39 12.88 3.55 -2.01
CA GLU A 39 13.72 2.83 -1.04
C GLU A 39 12.90 1.89 -0.11
N GLN A 40 11.76 2.38 0.41
CA GLN A 40 10.86 1.55 1.23
C GLN A 40 10.16 0.48 0.40
N ALA A 41 9.79 0.78 -0.84
CA ALA A 41 9.20 -0.18 -1.75
C ALA A 41 10.18 -1.32 -2.07
N GLN A 42 11.45 -0.99 -2.31
CA GLN A 42 12.48 -1.99 -2.61
C GLN A 42 12.72 -2.92 -1.42
N GLN A 43 12.63 -2.42 -0.17
CA GLN A 43 12.71 -3.24 1.03
C GLN A 43 11.52 -4.21 1.19
N LEU A 44 10.35 -3.86 0.67
CA LEU A 44 9.14 -4.69 0.74
C LEU A 44 9.03 -5.70 -0.41
N LEU A 45 9.76 -5.49 -1.51
CA LEU A 45 9.78 -6.35 -2.70
C LEU A 45 10.98 -7.32 -2.73
N ALA A 46 11.96 -7.13 -1.84
CA ALA A 46 13.13 -8.00 -1.67
C ALA A 46 12.80 -9.25 -0.85
#